data_AF-A0A267MN23-F1
#
_entry.id   AF-A0A267MN23-F1
#
_cell.length_a   1.000
_cell.length_b   1.000
_cell.length_c   1.000
_cell.angle_alpha   90.00
_cell.angle_beta   90.00
_cell.angle_gamma   90.00
#
_symmetry.space_group_name_H-M   'P 1'
#
loop_
_entity.id
_entity.type
_entity.pdbx_description
1 polymer ?
#
loop_
_entity_poly.entity_id
_entity_poly.type
_entity_poly.pdbx_seq_one_letter_code
_entity_poly.pdbx_strand_id
1 'polypeptide(L)'
;MTVSQYIKIPKGVNVPKNILDSKFIKPPLEVIQLVESISPESHIFFHEHPIVQKSYRNYLDIFVNARLTYWRNYTNEPLWAKSYGEVLILRVLHELGHIVCGHKGSLKIENGKVIQIVSDTEVERCEKEAWDWAIRYRSENLENYINLVYKCQLFAETHPYTEVVDWQ
;
A
#
# COMPACT_ATOMS: atom_id res chain seq x y z
N MET A 1 16.76 -6.13 21.10
CA MET A 1 16.39 -7.39 20.41
C MET A 1 15.42 -7.05 19.29
N THR A 2 15.87 -7.02 18.04
CA THR A 2 15.01 -6.81 16.87
C THR A 2 14.30 -8.13 16.55
N VAL A 3 13.03 -8.22 16.91
CA VAL A 3 12.17 -9.33 16.49
C VAL A 3 11.98 -9.22 14.99
N SER A 4 12.30 -10.28 14.24
CA SER A 4 12.01 -10.37 12.81
C SER A 4 10.52 -10.05 12.57
N GLN A 5 10.23 -8.92 11.91
CA GLN A 5 8.87 -8.46 11.61
C GLN A 5 8.24 -9.20 10.41
N TYR A 6 8.97 -10.13 9.81
CA TYR A 6 8.47 -10.95 8.72
C TYR A 6 7.41 -11.93 9.22
N ILE A 7 6.32 -12.02 8.48
CA ILE A 7 5.17 -12.86 8.85
C ILE A 7 4.88 -13.90 7.78
N LYS A 8 4.40 -15.06 8.24
CA LYS A 8 3.71 -16.00 7.36
C LYS A 8 2.31 -15.46 7.10
N ILE A 9 1.91 -15.45 5.84
CA ILE A 9 0.59 -15.00 5.44
C ILE A 9 -0.46 -15.99 5.98
N PRO A 10 -1.55 -15.51 6.59
CA PRO A 10 -2.64 -16.38 7.03
C PRO A 10 -3.23 -17.22 5.90
N LYS A 11 -3.76 -18.40 6.23
CA LYS A 11 -4.54 -19.20 5.27
C LYS A 11 -5.78 -18.41 4.85
N GLY A 12 -6.08 -18.37 3.56
CA GLY A 12 -7.27 -17.72 2.99
C GLY A 12 -6.99 -16.35 2.36
N VAL A 13 -5.82 -15.75 2.59
CA VAL A 13 -5.40 -14.54 1.88
C VAL A 13 -5.03 -14.90 0.45
N ASN A 14 -5.58 -14.17 -0.51
CA ASN A 14 -5.28 -14.39 -1.92
C ASN A 14 -4.06 -13.57 -2.33
N VAL A 15 -2.89 -14.16 -2.15
CA VAL A 15 -1.62 -13.51 -2.47
C VAL A 15 -1.37 -13.56 -3.98
N PRO A 16 -1.11 -12.42 -4.65
CA PRO A 16 -0.79 -12.43 -6.08
C PRO A 16 0.46 -13.25 -6.38
N LYS A 17 0.42 -14.02 -7.47
CA LYS A 17 1.51 -14.96 -7.82
C LYS A 17 2.88 -14.27 -7.94
N ASN A 18 2.89 -13.03 -8.41
CA ASN A 18 4.07 -12.22 -8.66
C ASN A 18 4.76 -11.67 -7.40
N ILE A 19 4.15 -11.82 -6.22
CA ILE A 19 4.75 -11.43 -4.95
C ILE A 19 4.81 -12.57 -3.93
N LEU A 20 4.53 -13.80 -4.35
CA LEU A 20 4.65 -14.98 -3.48
C LEU A 20 6.03 -15.13 -2.84
N ASP A 21 7.08 -14.74 -3.58
CA ASP A 21 8.47 -14.79 -3.11
C ASP A 21 8.90 -13.51 -2.35
N SER A 22 7.97 -12.57 -2.13
CA SER A 22 8.24 -11.37 -1.34
C SER A 22 8.43 -11.71 0.13
N LYS A 23 9.15 -10.84 0.83
CA LYS A 23 9.18 -10.87 2.29
C LYS A 23 8.03 -10.04 2.83
N PHE A 24 7.02 -10.71 3.39
CA PHE A 24 5.85 -10.05 3.95
C PHE A 24 6.13 -9.55 5.35
N ILE A 25 5.74 -8.31 5.60
CA ILE A 25 6.02 -7.56 6.81
C ILE A 25 4.69 -7.14 7.40
N LYS A 26 4.57 -7.26 8.71
CA LYS A 26 3.42 -6.72 9.43
C LYS A 26 3.47 -5.18 9.40
N PRO A 27 2.43 -4.48 8.87
CA PRO A 27 2.37 -3.02 8.95
C PRO A 27 2.27 -2.51 10.40
N PRO A 28 2.44 -1.20 10.63
CA PRO A 28 2.09 -0.59 11.92
C PRO A 28 0.67 -0.95 12.36
N LEU A 29 0.46 -1.13 13.67
CA LEU A 29 -0.83 -1.57 14.21
C LEU A 29 -1.95 -0.60 13.84
N GLU A 30 -1.67 0.70 13.87
CA GLU A 30 -2.62 1.76 13.55
C GLU A 30 -3.06 1.71 12.08
N VAL A 31 -2.18 1.26 11.17
CA VAL A 31 -2.51 1.06 9.75
C VAL A 31 -3.44 -0.15 9.57
N ILE A 32 -3.19 -1.23 10.32
CA ILE A 32 -4.07 -2.41 10.32
C ILE A 32 -5.45 -2.03 10.84
N GLN A 33 -5.51 -1.32 11.98
CA GLN A 33 -6.76 -0.84 12.58
C GLN A 33 -7.54 0.08 11.62
N LEU A 34 -6.86 0.96 10.89
CA LEU A 34 -7.49 1.77 9.84
C LEU A 34 -8.18 0.90 8.79
N VAL A 35 -7.43 -0.06 8.22
CA VAL A 35 -7.96 -0.95 7.18
C VAL A 35 -9.15 -1.75 7.71
N GLU A 36 -9.04 -2.35 8.89
CA GLU A 36 -10.11 -3.12 9.53
C GLU A 36 -11.37 -2.27 9.79
N SER A 37 -11.20 -0.99 10.18
CA SER A 37 -12.33 -0.08 10.42
C SER A 37 -13.10 0.31 9.16
N ILE A 38 -12.43 0.31 8.00
CA ILE A 38 -13.03 0.69 6.71
C ILE A 38 -13.56 -0.54 5.97
N SER A 39 -12.81 -1.64 6.02
CA SER A 39 -13.14 -2.91 5.38
C SER A 39 -12.71 -4.07 6.28
N PRO A 40 -13.59 -4.54 7.19
CA PRO A 40 -13.27 -5.58 8.17
C PRO A 40 -12.85 -6.93 7.59
N GLU A 41 -13.19 -7.19 6.32
CA GLU A 41 -12.82 -8.41 5.60
C GLU A 41 -11.47 -8.29 4.87
N SER A 42 -10.90 -7.09 4.79
CA SER A 42 -9.64 -6.82 4.11
C SER A 42 -8.45 -7.07 5.03
N HIS A 43 -7.40 -7.69 4.50
CA HIS A 43 -6.11 -7.74 5.16
C HIS A 43 -5.14 -6.76 4.50
N ILE A 44 -4.17 -6.27 5.28
CA ILE A 44 -3.09 -5.44 4.75
C ILE A 44 -1.72 -6.03 5.10
N PHE A 45 -0.85 -6.05 4.09
CA PHE A 45 0.52 -6.49 4.21
C PHE A 45 1.47 -5.45 3.61
N PHE A 46 2.56 -5.19 4.30
CA PHE A 46 3.72 -4.60 3.67
C PHE A 46 4.57 -5.72 3.10
N HIS A 47 5.32 -5.46 2.05
CA HIS A 47 6.22 -6.45 1.50
C HIS A 47 7.48 -5.81 0.90
N GLU A 48 8.58 -6.55 0.87
CA GLU A 48 9.76 -6.17 0.09
C GLU A 48 9.83 -7.03 -1.16
N HIS A 49 9.84 -6.38 -2.33
CA HIS A 49 10.10 -7.05 -3.61
C HIS A 49 10.96 -6.15 -4.51
N PRO A 50 12.08 -6.65 -5.08
CA PRO A 50 12.99 -5.86 -5.90
C PRO A 50 12.38 -5.39 -7.23
N ILE A 51 11.47 -6.17 -7.80
CA ILE A 51 10.95 -5.91 -9.16
C ILE A 51 9.55 -5.26 -9.12
N VAL A 52 8.76 -5.50 -8.07
CA VAL A 52 7.33 -5.14 -8.06
C VAL A 52 7.17 -3.83 -7.32
N GLN A 53 7.25 -2.72 -8.04
CA GLN A 53 7.44 -1.38 -7.46
C GLN A 53 6.15 -0.73 -6.95
N LYS A 54 4.99 -1.16 -7.46
CA LYS A 54 3.67 -0.62 -7.12
C LYS A 54 3.07 -1.36 -5.92
N SER A 55 2.21 -0.66 -5.18
CA SER A 55 1.20 -1.30 -4.34
C SER A 55 0.11 -1.90 -5.22
N TYR A 56 -0.60 -2.89 -4.71
CA TYR A 56 -1.72 -3.47 -5.41
C TYR A 56 -2.68 -4.13 -4.43
N ARG A 57 -3.89 -4.30 -4.91
CA ARG A 57 -4.95 -5.03 -4.26
C ARG A 57 -5.26 -6.30 -5.03
N ASN A 58 -5.59 -7.36 -4.30
CA ASN A 58 -6.21 -8.55 -4.86
C ASN A 58 -7.49 -8.85 -4.11
N TYR A 59 -8.63 -8.71 -4.79
CA TYR A 59 -9.94 -8.64 -4.15
C TYR A 59 -9.99 -7.55 -3.06
N LEU A 60 -10.03 -7.92 -1.79
CA LEU A 60 -10.07 -6.98 -0.68
C LEU A 60 -8.70 -6.82 0.01
N ASP A 61 -7.76 -7.74 -0.23
CA ASP A 61 -6.47 -7.71 0.42
C ASP A 61 -5.52 -6.70 -0.24
N ILE A 62 -4.85 -5.91 0.59
CA ILE A 62 -3.95 -4.82 0.22
C ILE A 62 -2.50 -5.23 0.43
N PHE A 63 -1.66 -4.99 -0.57
CA PHE A 63 -0.23 -5.26 -0.53
C PHE A 63 0.55 -4.01 -0.93
N VAL A 64 1.35 -3.47 0.00
CA VAL A 64 2.14 -2.25 -0.22
C VAL A 64 3.62 -2.59 -0.22
N ASN A 65 4.32 -2.27 -1.32
CA ASN A 65 5.77 -2.46 -1.36
C ASN A 65 6.45 -1.42 -0.45
N ALA A 66 7.16 -1.89 0.58
CA ALA A 66 7.85 -1.08 1.57
C ALA A 66 9.23 -0.58 1.13
N ARG A 67 9.72 -0.95 -0.07
CA ARG A 67 10.94 -0.38 -0.69
C ARG A 67 10.67 0.92 -1.45
N LEU A 68 9.39 1.17 -1.80
CA LEU A 68 8.87 2.37 -2.47
C LEU A 68 9.75 2.97 -3.58
N THR A 69 10.10 2.15 -4.58
CA THR A 69 10.64 2.65 -5.84
C THR A 69 9.69 3.71 -6.44
N TYR A 70 10.24 4.84 -6.89
CA TYR A 70 9.52 6.05 -7.34
C TYR A 70 8.75 6.83 -6.27
N TRP A 71 9.19 6.81 -5.02
CA TRP A 71 8.62 7.67 -3.97
C TRP A 71 8.57 9.16 -4.36
N ARG A 72 9.54 9.64 -5.15
CA ARG A 72 9.58 11.03 -5.67
C ARG A 72 8.37 11.41 -6.51
N ASN A 73 7.63 10.45 -7.09
CA ASN A 73 6.40 10.77 -7.82
C ASN A 73 5.30 11.32 -6.90
N TYR A 74 5.40 11.03 -5.59
CA TYR A 74 4.43 11.45 -4.59
C TYR A 74 4.77 12.82 -3.98
N THR A 75 5.96 13.36 -4.22
CA THR A 75 6.36 14.68 -3.69
C THR A 75 5.80 15.84 -4.50
N ASN A 76 5.25 15.58 -5.69
CA ASN A 76 4.66 16.56 -6.58
C ASN A 76 3.14 16.62 -6.43
N GLU A 77 2.51 17.60 -7.09
CA GLU A 77 1.05 17.73 -7.14
C GLU A 77 0.42 16.46 -7.75
N PRO A 78 -0.74 15.99 -7.25
CA PRO A 78 -1.56 16.56 -6.17
C PRO A 78 -1.21 16.06 -4.75
N LEU A 79 -0.19 15.21 -4.61
CA LEU A 79 0.02 14.45 -3.37
C LEU A 79 0.90 15.19 -2.36
N TRP A 80 1.93 15.92 -2.82
CA TRP A 80 2.84 16.72 -1.98
C TRP A 80 3.30 16.00 -0.71
N ALA A 81 3.66 14.73 -0.82
CA ALA A 81 4.21 13.95 0.28
C ALA A 81 5.52 14.57 0.75
N LYS A 82 5.65 14.80 2.06
CA LYS A 82 6.80 15.46 2.71
C LYS A 82 7.75 14.48 3.38
N SER A 83 7.31 13.24 3.58
CA SER A 83 8.10 12.20 4.23
C SER A 83 7.83 10.84 3.61
N TYR A 84 8.70 9.89 3.93
CA TYR A 84 8.55 8.53 3.46
C TYR A 84 7.32 7.83 4.05
N GLY A 85 7.06 8.06 5.35
CA GLY A 85 5.86 7.60 6.02
C GLY A 85 4.59 8.13 5.35
N GLU A 86 4.65 9.35 4.79
CA GLU A 86 3.54 9.92 4.03
C GLU A 86 3.30 9.18 2.70
N VAL A 87 4.36 8.79 1.98
CA VAL A 87 4.23 7.99 0.76
C VAL A 87 3.63 6.61 1.07
N LEU A 88 4.06 5.96 2.15
CA LEU A 88 3.50 4.66 2.58
C LEU A 88 2.00 4.78 2.84
N ILE A 89 1.57 5.75 3.66
CA ILE A 89 0.15 5.86 4.01
C ILE A 89 -0.70 6.30 2.81
N LEU A 90 -0.19 7.17 1.93
CA LEU A 90 -0.90 7.54 0.70
C LEU A 90 -1.16 6.33 -0.20
N ARG A 91 -0.20 5.40 -0.31
CA ARG A 91 -0.42 4.14 -1.03
C ARG A 91 -1.45 3.25 -0.37
N VAL A 92 -1.46 3.16 0.97
CA VAL A 92 -2.52 2.43 1.68
C VAL A 92 -3.89 3.04 1.42
N LEU A 93 -4.00 4.37 1.52
CA LEU A 93 -5.24 5.09 1.29
C LEU A 93 -5.72 4.97 -0.16
N HIS A 94 -4.81 4.95 -1.13
CA HIS A 94 -5.15 4.70 -2.53
C HIS A 94 -5.84 3.33 -2.72
N GLU A 95 -5.24 2.27 -2.20
CA GLU A 95 -5.84 0.92 -2.32
C GLU A 95 -7.16 0.80 -1.55
N LEU A 96 -7.27 1.46 -0.38
CA LEU A 96 -8.55 1.58 0.33
C LEU A 96 -9.59 2.38 -0.47
N GLY A 97 -9.17 3.42 -1.18
CA GLY A 97 -10.03 4.20 -2.07
C GLY A 97 -10.67 3.32 -3.14
N HIS A 98 -9.91 2.39 -3.73
CA HIS A 98 -10.47 1.40 -4.64
C HIS A 98 -11.55 0.53 -3.98
N ILE A 99 -11.35 0.09 -2.74
CA ILE A 99 -12.33 -0.73 -2.01
C ILE A 99 -13.60 0.09 -1.71
N VAL A 100 -13.44 1.31 -1.19
CA VAL A 100 -14.57 2.18 -0.84
C VAL A 100 -15.40 2.57 -2.07
N CYS A 101 -14.75 2.83 -3.20
CA CYS A 101 -15.42 3.12 -4.47
C CYS A 101 -15.98 1.87 -5.17
N GLY A 102 -15.80 0.67 -4.59
CA GLY A 102 -16.34 -0.58 -5.15
C GLY A 102 -15.66 -1.03 -6.44
N HIS A 103 -14.42 -0.59 -6.69
CA HIS A 103 -13.63 -1.00 -7.85
C HIS A 103 -13.29 -2.49 -7.74
N LYS A 104 -13.42 -3.25 -8.83
CA LYS A 104 -13.20 -4.71 -8.86
C LYS A 104 -11.91 -5.09 -9.58
N GLY A 105 -11.29 -4.14 -10.28
CA GLY A 105 -10.05 -4.34 -11.02
C GLY A 105 -8.94 -4.85 -10.10
N SER A 106 -8.28 -5.93 -10.53
CA SER A 106 -7.09 -6.45 -9.89
C SER A 106 -5.93 -6.38 -10.90
N LEU A 107 -4.70 -6.16 -10.43
CA LEU A 107 -3.55 -6.13 -11.33
C LEU A 107 -3.02 -7.57 -11.55
N LYS A 108 -2.79 -7.97 -12.81
CA LYS A 108 -1.86 -9.07 -13.13
C LYS A 108 -0.51 -8.47 -13.47
N ILE A 109 0.53 -9.25 -13.31
CA ILE A 109 1.84 -8.91 -13.85
C ILE A 109 2.21 -10.04 -14.81
N GLU A 110 2.56 -9.70 -16.04
CA GLU A 110 2.97 -10.63 -17.08
C GLU A 110 4.32 -10.20 -17.60
N ASN A 111 5.32 -11.09 -17.53
CA ASN A 111 6.71 -10.83 -17.93
C ASN A 111 7.34 -9.61 -17.24
N GLY A 112 7.09 -9.42 -15.94
CA GLY A 112 7.60 -8.28 -15.17
C GLY A 112 6.92 -6.94 -15.49
N LYS A 113 5.95 -6.92 -16.41
CA LYS A 113 5.12 -5.74 -16.69
C LYS A 113 3.77 -5.88 -16.01
N VAL A 114 3.32 -4.81 -15.37
CA VAL A 114 1.98 -4.75 -14.81
C VAL A 114 0.97 -4.78 -15.97
N ILE A 115 0.21 -5.86 -16.09
CA ILE A 115 -0.95 -5.99 -16.98
C ILE A 115 -2.19 -6.03 -16.10
N GLN A 116 -2.91 -4.93 -16.02
CA GLN A 116 -4.14 -4.87 -15.24
C GLN A 116 -5.13 -5.94 -15.74
N ILE A 117 -5.61 -6.83 -14.85
CA ILE A 117 -6.80 -7.65 -15.13
C ILE A 117 -7.96 -6.71 -14.89
N VAL A 118 -8.27 -5.97 -15.95
CA VAL A 118 -9.34 -4.99 -15.94
C VAL A 118 -10.67 -5.76 -15.96
N SER A 119 -11.37 -5.84 -14.82
CA SER A 119 -12.84 -5.99 -14.84
C SER A 119 -13.54 -4.65 -15.06
N ASP A 120 -12.84 -3.55 -14.79
CA ASP A 120 -13.41 -2.20 -14.74
C ASP A 120 -13.06 -1.45 -16.02
N THR A 121 -14.03 -1.30 -16.93
CA THR A 121 -13.83 -0.75 -18.29
C THR A 121 -13.24 0.67 -18.36
N GLU A 122 -13.04 1.36 -17.22
CA GLU A 122 -12.63 2.77 -17.11
C GLU A 122 -11.53 2.98 -16.05
N VAL A 123 -10.36 2.38 -16.27
CA VAL A 123 -9.21 2.42 -15.34
C VAL A 123 -8.88 3.83 -14.86
N GLU A 124 -8.78 4.81 -15.76
CA GLU A 124 -8.39 6.18 -15.40
C GLU A 124 -9.39 6.82 -14.43
N ARG A 125 -10.70 6.57 -14.62
CA ARG A 125 -11.73 7.03 -13.68
C ARG A 125 -11.55 6.36 -12.32
N CYS A 126 -11.33 5.04 -12.30
CA CYS A 126 -11.16 4.29 -11.06
C CYS A 126 -9.93 4.74 -10.25
N GLU A 127 -8.79 4.96 -10.91
CA GLU A 127 -7.59 5.51 -10.27
C GLU A 127 -7.84 6.91 -9.74
N LYS A 128 -8.51 7.77 -10.53
CA LYS A 128 -8.87 9.13 -10.10
C LYS A 128 -9.76 9.11 -8.87
N GLU A 129 -10.82 8.31 -8.86
CA GLU A 129 -11.75 8.21 -7.74
C GLU A 129 -11.08 7.67 -6.47
N ALA A 130 -10.16 6.71 -6.60
CA ALA A 130 -9.37 6.20 -5.49
C ALA A 130 -8.43 7.28 -4.90
N TRP A 131 -7.75 8.06 -5.75
CA TRP A 131 -6.91 9.17 -5.31
C TRP A 131 -7.72 10.32 -4.71
N ASP A 132 -8.86 10.69 -5.31
CA ASP A 132 -9.76 11.71 -4.77
C ASP A 132 -10.24 11.32 -3.37
N TRP A 133 -10.57 10.04 -3.15
CA TRP A 133 -10.91 9.52 -1.83
C TRP A 133 -9.74 9.66 -0.85
N ALA A 134 -8.52 9.26 -1.25
CA ALA A 134 -7.34 9.32 -0.40
C ALA A 134 -6.98 10.77 0.01
N ILE A 135 -7.07 11.72 -0.93
CA ILE A 135 -6.83 13.14 -0.69
C ILE A 135 -7.91 13.71 0.23
N ARG A 136 -9.18 13.37 0.01
CA ARG A 136 -10.28 13.79 0.88
C ARG A 136 -10.11 13.23 2.30
N TYR A 137 -9.76 11.95 2.44
CA TYR A 137 -9.46 11.34 3.74
C TYR A 137 -8.39 12.12 4.50
N ARG A 138 -7.29 12.47 3.83
CA ARG A 138 -6.20 13.28 4.40
C ARG A 138 -6.71 14.62 4.94
N SER A 139 -7.57 15.32 4.20
CA SER A 139 -8.09 16.62 4.63
C SER A 139 -9.13 16.53 5.75
N GLU A 140 -9.99 15.52 5.71
CA GLU A 140 -11.11 15.38 6.66
C GLU A 140 -10.69 14.71 7.98
N ASN A 141 -9.59 13.95 7.98
CA ASN A 141 -9.11 13.17 9.13
C ASN A 141 -7.67 13.56 9.50
N LEU A 142 -7.34 14.86 9.47
CA LEU A 142 -5.97 15.36 9.52
C LEU A 142 -5.16 14.85 10.73
N GLU A 143 -5.73 14.86 11.94
CA GLU A 143 -5.03 14.41 13.15
C GLU A 143 -4.68 12.92 13.07
N ASN A 144 -5.65 12.08 12.70
CA ASN A 144 -5.43 10.65 12.53
C ASN A 144 -4.43 10.38 11.40
N TYR A 145 -4.54 11.11 10.28
CA TYR A 145 -3.60 11.03 9.17
C TYR A 145 -2.17 11.37 9.61
N ILE A 146 -1.96 12.45 10.37
CA ILE A 146 -0.63 12.82 10.90
C ILE A 146 -0.06 11.71 11.79
N ASN A 147 -0.89 11.12 12.66
CA ASN A 147 -0.47 9.99 13.48
C ASN A 147 -0.06 8.78 12.62
N LEU A 148 -0.86 8.42 11.61
CA LEU A 148 -0.54 7.33 10.68
C LEU A 148 0.76 7.59 9.91
N VAL A 149 0.98 8.81 9.43
CA VAL A 149 2.25 9.24 8.79
C VAL A 149 3.41 9.02 9.75
N TYR A 150 3.29 9.44 11.01
CA TYR A 150 4.33 9.26 12.02
C TYR A 150 4.65 7.77 12.26
N LYS A 151 3.62 6.92 12.38
CA LYS A 151 3.80 5.48 12.58
C LYS A 151 4.47 4.79 11.40
N CYS A 152 4.08 5.16 10.17
CA CYS A 152 4.73 4.68 8.96
C CYS A 152 6.17 5.18 8.84
N GLN A 153 6.45 6.44 9.23
CA GLN A 153 7.80 6.99 9.23
C GLN A 153 8.70 6.24 10.23
N LEU A 154 8.23 6.05 11.46
CA LEU A 154 8.95 5.29 12.48
C LEU A 154 9.21 3.85 12.02
N PHE A 155 8.23 3.20 11.40
CA PHE A 155 8.41 1.89 10.79
C PHE A 155 9.53 1.91 9.75
N ALA A 156 9.52 2.87 8.83
CA ALA A 156 10.52 2.94 7.77
C ALA A 156 11.93 3.27 8.27
N GLU A 157 12.06 4.00 9.37
CA GLU A 157 13.37 4.29 9.95
C GLU A 157 13.95 3.11 10.74
N THR A 158 13.09 2.21 11.24
CA THR A 158 13.49 1.15 12.17
C THR A 158 13.41 -0.26 11.58
N HIS A 159 12.70 -0.45 10.47
CA HIS A 159 12.58 -1.75 9.83
C HIS A 159 13.92 -2.18 9.23
N PRO A 160 14.43 -3.38 9.57
CA PRO A 160 15.67 -3.90 9.01
C PRO A 160 15.43 -4.45 7.60
N TYR A 161 15.37 -3.54 6.63
CA TYR A 161 15.24 -3.87 5.21
C TYR A 161 16.33 -4.86 4.79
N THR A 162 15.93 -5.86 4.03
CA THR A 162 16.85 -6.93 3.63
C THR A 162 17.65 -6.61 2.38
N GLU A 163 17.23 -5.61 1.62
CA GLU A 163 17.91 -5.10 0.44
C GLU A 163 17.97 -3.58 0.50
N VAL A 164 18.78 -2.99 -0.38
CA VAL A 164 18.88 -1.52 -0.51
C VAL A 164 17.49 -0.95 -0.80
N VAL A 165 17.12 0.06 -0.02
CA VAL A 165 15.88 0.79 -0.20
C VAL A 165 16.05 1.91 -1.22
N ASP A 166 15.07 2.07 -2.12
CA ASP A 166 15.18 2.98 -3.27
C ASP A 166 14.91 4.45 -2.92
N TRP A 167 14.61 4.74 -1.66
CA TRP A 167 14.18 6.07 -1.21
C TRP A 167 15.23 6.85 -0.44
N GLN A 168 16.31 6.19 -0.03
CA GLN A 168 17.47 6.82 0.60
C GLN A 168 18.32 7.59 -0.41
#